data_AF-A0A4Q3CH63-F1
#
_entry.id   AF-A0A4Q3CH63-F1
#
_cell.length_a   1.000
_cell.length_b   1.000
_cell.length_c   1.000
_cell.angle_alpha   90.00
_cell.angle_beta   90.00
_cell.angle_gamma   90.00
#
_symmetry.space_group_name_H-M   'P 1'
#
loop_
_entity.id
_entity.type
_entity.pdbx_description
1 polymer ?
#
loop_
_entity_poly.entity_id
_entity_poly.type
_entity_poly.pdbx_seq_one_letter_code
_entity_poly.pdbx_strand_id
1 'polypeptide(L)'
;HVTRLESAFESIGEKAVAKKCDAMEGLLKEGDGIIEDTEKGTITRDAGLISAAQKIEHYEIASYGTLKTLAATLGYTEAAELLDATLQEEKKTDDLLTQIAESGINQSAKSEKA
;
A
#
# COMPACT_ATOMS: atom_id res chain seq x y z
N HIS A 1 1.39 4.52 -10.11
CA HIS A 1 1.13 5.58 -9.12
C HIS A 1 1.93 6.87 -9.34
N VAL A 2 3.28 6.85 -9.36
CA VAL A 2 4.11 8.08 -9.38
C VAL A 2 3.74 9.08 -10.49
N THR A 3 3.62 8.64 -11.74
CA THR A 3 3.25 9.54 -12.85
C THR A 3 1.86 10.17 -12.68
N ARG A 4 0.94 9.46 -12.02
CA ARG A 4 -0.40 10.00 -11.71
C ARG A 4 -0.34 11.06 -10.62
N LEU A 5 0.52 10.88 -9.62
CA LEU A 5 0.80 11.90 -8.61
C LEU A 5 1.40 13.15 -9.26
N GLU A 6 2.35 12.99 -10.17
CA GLU A 6 2.92 14.12 -10.93
C GLU A 6 1.83 14.90 -11.67
N SER A 7 0.91 14.21 -12.38
CA SER A 7 -0.25 14.85 -13.01
C SER A 7 -1.18 15.54 -12.00
N ALA A 8 -1.39 14.95 -10.81
CA ALA A 8 -2.20 15.57 -9.76
C ALA A 8 -1.57 16.88 -9.24
N PHE A 9 -0.25 16.90 -9.03
CA PHE A 9 0.50 18.11 -8.68
C PHE A 9 0.44 19.16 -9.79
N GLU A 10 0.62 18.76 -11.04
CA GLU A 10 0.53 19.65 -12.20
C GLU A 10 -0.85 20.30 -12.33
N SER A 11 -1.93 19.54 -12.08
CA SER A 11 -3.31 20.05 -12.14
C SER A 11 -3.61 21.17 -11.14
N ILE A 12 -2.82 21.26 -10.05
CA ILE A 12 -2.93 22.33 -9.05
C ILE A 12 -1.85 23.41 -9.20
N GLY A 13 -1.05 23.35 -10.28
CA GLY A 13 0.01 24.31 -10.57
C GLY A 13 1.28 24.13 -9.73
N GLU A 14 1.45 22.97 -9.10
CA GLU A 14 2.59 22.66 -8.23
C GLU A 14 3.52 21.61 -8.85
N LYS A 15 4.76 21.56 -8.36
CA LYS A 15 5.70 20.49 -8.74
C LYS A 15 5.74 19.41 -7.68
N ALA A 16 5.65 18.15 -8.11
CA ALA A 16 5.89 17.03 -7.22
C ALA A 16 7.33 17.07 -6.67
N VAL A 17 7.48 16.91 -5.36
CA VAL A 17 8.78 16.86 -4.69
C VAL A 17 8.86 15.59 -3.87
N ALA A 18 9.89 14.78 -4.12
CA ALA A 18 10.17 13.61 -3.32
C ALA A 18 10.49 14.03 -1.88
N LYS A 19 9.77 13.45 -0.92
CA LYS A 19 10.03 13.61 0.51
C LYS A 19 10.10 12.24 1.15
N LYS A 20 11.02 12.08 2.09
CA LYS A 20 11.08 10.91 2.94
C LYS A 20 9.80 10.83 3.78
N CYS A 21 9.16 9.67 3.78
CA CYS A 21 8.02 9.37 4.63
C CYS A 21 8.47 8.35 5.69
N ASP A 22 8.64 8.81 6.94
CA ASP A 22 9.13 7.95 8.02
C ASP A 22 8.14 6.83 8.36
N ALA A 23 6.83 7.05 8.17
CA ALA A 23 5.81 6.01 8.34
C ALA A 23 5.99 4.88 7.31
N MET A 24 6.13 5.22 6.03
CA MET A 24 6.38 4.23 4.99
C MET A 24 7.72 3.52 5.19
N GLU A 25 8.77 4.24 5.59
CA GLU A 25 10.06 3.61 5.93
C GLU A 25 9.92 2.59 7.06
N GLY A 26 9.12 2.89 8.09
CA GLY A 26 8.83 1.96 9.17
C GLY A 26 8.12 0.68 8.69
N LEU A 27 7.14 0.83 7.80
CA LEU A 27 6.41 -0.31 7.23
C LEU A 27 7.30 -1.19 6.34
N LEU A 28 8.18 -0.58 5.54
CA LEU A 28 9.16 -1.30 4.73
C LEU A 28 10.15 -2.09 5.61
N LYS A 29 10.64 -1.49 6.71
CA LYS A 29 11.51 -2.17 7.67
C LYS A 29 10.83 -3.37 8.33
N GLU A 30 9.51 -3.32 8.54
CA GLU A 30 8.77 -4.48 9.04
C GLU A 30 8.85 -5.66 8.05
N GLY A 31 8.66 -5.39 6.75
CA GLY A 31 8.82 -6.39 5.70
C GLY A 31 10.24 -6.95 5.62
N ASP A 32 11.26 -6.09 5.73
CA ASP A 32 12.66 -6.52 5.78
C ASP A 32 12.95 -7.42 6.98
N GLY A 33 12.43 -7.08 8.17
CA GLY A 33 12.56 -7.90 9.37
C GLY A 33 11.94 -9.29 9.19
N ILE A 34 10.78 -9.40 8.54
CA ILE A 34 10.16 -10.70 8.21
C ILE A 34 11.08 -11.52 7.30
N ILE A 35 11.75 -10.90 6.33
CA ILE A 35 12.70 -11.59 5.43
C ILE A 35 13.91 -12.12 6.20
N GLU A 36 14.39 -11.36 7.18
CA GLU A 36 15.51 -11.74 8.05
C GLU A 36 15.14 -12.85 9.04
N ASP A 37 13.93 -12.80 9.61
CA ASP A 37 13.47 -13.72 10.68
C ASP A 37 12.89 -15.05 10.16
N THR A 38 12.68 -15.20 8.85
CA THR A 38 12.09 -16.40 8.24
C THR A 38 13.02 -17.04 7.22
N GLU A 39 12.84 -18.33 6.90
CA GLU A 39 13.62 -18.98 5.85
C GLU A 39 13.07 -18.71 4.45
N LYS A 40 13.95 -18.62 3.45
CA LYS A 40 13.57 -18.35 2.06
C LYS A 40 12.76 -19.49 1.47
N GLY A 41 11.60 -19.15 0.91
CA GLY A 41 10.70 -20.09 0.25
C GLY A 41 9.75 -20.82 1.19
N THR A 42 9.72 -20.45 2.47
CA THR A 42 8.74 -20.97 3.43
C THR A 42 7.40 -20.25 3.26
N ILE A 43 6.32 -20.98 3.55
CA ILE A 43 4.97 -20.40 3.52
C ILE A 43 4.78 -19.41 4.67
N THR A 44 5.49 -19.60 5.78
CA THR A 44 5.57 -18.68 6.91
C THR A 44 6.11 -17.32 6.47
N ARG A 45 7.16 -17.29 5.63
CA ARG A 45 7.66 -16.05 5.03
C ARG A 45 6.59 -15.39 4.16
N ASP A 46 5.95 -16.14 3.28
CA ASP A 46 4.93 -15.59 2.38
C ASP A 46 3.75 -15.00 3.16
N ALA A 47 3.28 -15.67 4.22
CA ALA A 47 2.24 -15.17 5.10
C ALA A 47 2.65 -13.85 5.79
N GLY A 48 3.89 -13.78 6.28
CA GLY A 48 4.43 -12.56 6.87
C GLY A 48 4.53 -11.42 5.86
N LEU A 49 5.04 -11.69 4.66
CA LEU A 49 5.17 -10.69 3.60
C LEU A 49 3.81 -10.15 3.15
N ILE A 50 2.79 -11.00 3.06
CA ILE A 50 1.41 -10.57 2.77
C ILE A 50 0.92 -9.65 3.89
N SER A 51 1.13 -10.02 5.16
CA SER A 51 0.74 -9.18 6.29
C SER A 51 1.40 -7.79 6.26
N ALA A 52 2.70 -7.72 5.95
CA ALA A 52 3.41 -6.45 5.81
C ALA A 52 2.89 -5.64 4.61
N ALA A 53 2.64 -6.28 3.47
CA ALA A 53 2.08 -5.63 2.29
C ALA A 53 0.69 -5.03 2.57
N GLN A 54 -0.21 -5.76 3.25
CA GLN A 54 -1.53 -5.21 3.60
C GLN A 54 -1.46 -3.98 4.49
N LYS A 55 -0.49 -3.90 5.41
CA LYS A 55 -0.27 -2.70 6.22
C LYS A 55 0.16 -1.50 5.37
N ILE A 56 0.98 -1.72 4.35
CA ILE A 56 1.36 -0.70 3.37
C ILE A 56 0.12 -0.23 2.60
N GLU A 57 -0.68 -1.15 2.06
CA GLU A 57 -1.92 -0.80 1.36
C GLU A 57 -2.88 -0.01 2.24
N HIS A 58 -3.05 -0.38 3.51
CA HIS A 58 -3.92 0.34 4.45
C HIS A 58 -3.44 1.77 4.72
N TYR A 59 -2.12 1.97 4.82
CA TYR A 59 -1.52 3.29 4.94
C TYR A 59 -1.80 4.14 3.69
N GLU A 60 -1.68 3.56 2.50
CA GLU A 60 -1.96 4.24 1.24
C GLU A 60 -3.45 4.54 1.07
N ILE A 61 -4.35 3.61 1.38
CA ILE A 61 -5.80 3.80 1.36
C ILE A 61 -6.21 4.97 2.27
N ALA A 62 -5.68 5.03 3.48
CA ALA A 62 -5.94 6.14 4.41
C ALA A 62 -5.40 7.48 3.86
N SER A 63 -4.22 7.46 3.25
CA SER A 63 -3.56 8.63 2.68
C SER A 63 -4.32 9.18 1.47
N TYR A 64 -4.58 8.34 0.46
CA TYR A 64 -5.31 8.74 -0.75
C TYR A 64 -6.77 9.08 -0.48
N GLY A 65 -7.42 8.38 0.46
CA GLY A 65 -8.76 8.74 0.92
C GLY A 65 -8.80 10.16 1.47
N THR A 66 -7.86 10.51 2.33
CA THR A 66 -7.74 11.87 2.89
C THR A 66 -7.44 12.90 1.81
N LEU A 67 -6.43 12.64 0.96
CA LEU A 67 -6.00 13.57 -0.08
C LEU A 67 -7.09 13.84 -1.12
N LYS A 68 -7.82 12.80 -1.56
CA LYS A 68 -8.97 12.93 -2.46
C LYS A 68 -10.02 13.87 -1.86
N THR A 69 -10.40 13.66 -0.60
CA THR A 69 -11.41 14.50 0.08
C THR A 69 -10.95 15.94 0.21
N LEU A 70 -9.67 16.17 0.53
CA LEU A 70 -9.10 17.52 0.60
C LEU A 70 -9.09 18.20 -0.76
N ALA A 71 -8.65 17.50 -1.82
CA ALA A 71 -8.65 18.04 -3.19
C ALA A 71 -10.06 18.45 -3.63
N ALA A 72 -11.07 17.61 -3.37
CA ALA A 72 -12.47 17.93 -3.66
C ALA A 72 -12.98 19.14 -2.87
N THR A 73 -12.61 19.24 -1.58
CA THR A 73 -12.99 20.36 -0.71
C THR A 73 -12.40 21.69 -1.18
N LEU A 74 -11.18 21.66 -1.72
CA LEU A 74 -10.48 22.83 -2.25
C LEU A 74 -10.87 23.17 -3.70
N GLY A 75 -11.74 22.39 -4.34
CA GLY A 75 -12.17 22.59 -5.72
C GLY A 75 -11.18 22.08 -6.77
N TYR A 76 -10.20 21.28 -6.39
CA TYR A 76 -9.24 20.64 -7.30
C TYR A 76 -9.81 19.33 -7.85
N THR A 77 -10.81 19.45 -8.73
CA THR A 77 -11.56 18.30 -9.26
C THR A 77 -10.69 17.28 -9.98
N GLU A 78 -9.77 17.73 -10.85
CA GLU A 78 -8.86 16.84 -11.60
C GLU A 78 -7.93 16.06 -10.65
N ALA A 79 -7.32 16.74 -9.67
CA ALA A 79 -6.51 16.08 -8.65
C ALA A 79 -7.33 15.06 -7.85
N ALA A 80 -8.58 15.38 -7.49
CA ALA A 80 -9.45 14.47 -6.76
C ALA A 80 -9.76 13.19 -7.56
N GLU A 81 -10.01 13.30 -8.87
CA GLU A 81 -10.24 12.15 -9.76
C GLU A 81 -8.99 11.27 -9.90
N LEU A 82 -7.82 11.89 -10.08
CA LEU A 82 -6.54 11.19 -10.16
C LEU A 82 -6.18 10.47 -8.86
N LEU A 83 -6.44 11.10 -7.71
CA LEU A 83 -6.23 10.50 -6.39
C LEU A 83 -7.23 9.37 -6.12
N ASP A 84 -8.48 9.49 -6.57
CA ASP A 84 -9.47 8.40 -6.46
C ASP A 84 -9.09 7.18 -7.29
N ALA A 85 -8.62 7.38 -8.52
CA ALA A 85 -8.15 6.29 -9.36
C ALA A 85 -7.04 5.48 -8.65
N THR A 86 -6.12 6.17 -7.97
CA THR A 86 -5.09 5.51 -7.16
C THR A 86 -5.70 4.80 -5.95
N LEU A 87 -6.59 5.45 -5.22
CA LEU A 87 -7.30 4.85 -4.08
C LEU A 87 -8.01 3.54 -4.45
N GLN A 88 -8.65 3.47 -5.62
CA GLN A 88 -9.32 2.23 -6.07
C GLN A 88 -8.33 1.13 -6.43
N GLU A 89 -7.16 1.48 -6.98
CA GLU A 89 -6.09 0.52 -7.24
C GLU A 89 -5.56 -0.09 -5.93
N GLU A 90 -5.28 0.73 -4.91
CA GLU A 90 -4.75 0.22 -3.63
C GLU A 90 -5.78 -0.64 -2.89
N LYS A 91 -7.07 -0.25 -2.91
CA LYS A 91 -8.15 -1.10 -2.38
C LYS A 91 -8.21 -2.45 -3.06
N LYS A 92 -8.09 -2.48 -4.39
CA LYS A 92 -8.09 -3.72 -5.16
C LYS A 92 -6.86 -4.57 -4.85
N THR A 93 -5.71 -3.95 -4.63
CA THR A 93 -4.48 -4.66 -4.21
C THR A 93 -4.67 -5.31 -2.84
N ASP A 94 -5.21 -4.59 -1.85
CA ASP A 94 -5.52 -5.15 -0.53
C ASP A 94 -6.55 -6.30 -0.59
N ASP A 95 -7.59 -6.16 -1.42
CA ASP A 95 -8.57 -7.22 -1.66
C ASP A 95 -7.92 -8.49 -2.25
N LEU A 96 -6.95 -8.33 -3.16
CA LEU A 96 -6.21 -9.45 -3.74
C LEU A 96 -5.28 -10.10 -2.71
N LEU A 97 -4.59 -9.32 -1.89
CA LEU A 97 -3.77 -9.82 -0.78
C LEU A 97 -4.61 -10.60 0.23
N THR A 98 -5.81 -10.08 0.56
CA THR A 98 -6.78 -10.77 1.43
C THR A 98 -7.20 -12.10 0.83
N GLN A 99 -7.53 -12.15 -0.46
CA GLN A 99 -7.87 -13.41 -1.14
C GLN A 99 -6.72 -14.42 -1.07
N ILE A 100 -5.47 -13.97 -1.27
CA ILE A 100 -4.30 -14.84 -1.16
C ILE A 100 -4.17 -15.39 0.28
N ALA A 101 -4.32 -14.52 1.28
CA ALA A 101 -4.24 -14.89 2.70
C ALA A 101 -5.31 -15.94 3.09
N GLU A 102 -6.55 -15.75 2.62
CA GLU A 102 -7.69 -16.63 2.88
C GLU A 102 -7.64 -17.94 2.07
N SER A 103 -7.11 -17.91 0.85
CA SER A 103 -7.10 -19.04 -0.09
C SER A 103 -6.20 -20.22 0.32
N GLY A 104 -5.40 -20.07 1.38
CA GLY A 104 -4.71 -21.20 1.99
C GLY A 104 -3.32 -20.92 2.52
N ILE A 105 -2.74 -19.73 2.26
CA ILE A 105 -1.40 -19.41 2.78
C ILE A 105 -1.39 -19.42 4.30
N ASN A 106 -2.39 -18.83 4.96
CA ASN A 106 -2.46 -18.83 6.42
C ASN A 106 -2.63 -20.24 7.02
N GLN A 107 -3.41 -21.11 6.36
CA GLN A 107 -3.61 -22.49 6.82
C GLN A 107 -2.35 -23.35 6.60
N SER A 108 -1.66 -23.11 5.49
CA SER A 108 -0.43 -23.79 5.12
C SER A 108 0.72 -23.36 6.04
N ALA A 109 0.87 -22.06 6.32
CA ALA A 109 1.84 -21.54 7.30
C ALA A 109 1.65 -22.16 8.69
N LYS A 110 0.40 -22.28 9.17
CA LYS A 110 0.10 -22.95 10.44
C LYS A 110 0.58 -24.41 10.49
N SER A 111 0.60 -25.09 9.35
CA SER A 111 0.93 -26.52 9.24
C SER A 111 2.42 -26.75 8.91
N GLU A 112 3.15 -25.69 8.58
CA GLU A 112 4.59 -25.72 8.33
C GLU A 112 5.31 -25.94 9.65
N LYS A 113 6.23 -26.91 9.69
CA LYS A 113 7.05 -27.12 10.88
C LYS A 113 8.05 -25.98 10.98
N ALA A 114 8.05 -25.30 12.14
CA ALA A 114 9.08 -24.36 12.54
C ALA A 114 10.46 -25.03 12.60
#